data_AF-A0A965LHP5-F1
#
_entry.id   AF-A0A965LHP5-F1
#
_cell.length_a   1.000
_cell.length_b   1.000
_cell.length_c   1.000
_cell.angle_alpha   90.00
_cell.angle_beta   90.00
_cell.angle_gamma   90.00
#
_symmetry.space_group_name_H-M   'P 1'
#
loop_
_entity.id
_entity.type
_entity.pdbx_description
1 polymer ?
#
loop_
_entity_poly.entity_id
_entity_poly.type
_entity_poly.pdbx_seq_one_letter_code
_entity_poly.pdbx_strand_id
1 'polypeptide(L)'
;MSGGDVTFGALTTASGLSSTTANVIFNGIATLGAGDTGTTLDSNVILSGATISSAGTVALGDTAEDVITLNTGLVTLTGAGDYTVNGTMAGTERLNLEGAGTKTFVSTANVTGFTQNALSGTVTFQQNVTTTGVSFLGASTVLDGMTFTANGVGVLGATTMNGVTLSSGLVTLAGSGNYTVNGAMTGSQVLTLNDAGTKTFASTANIAGFAQVDGTGMATFQGNVTIRGVHLQQFGDLERDDVFGWRPHHLG
;
A
#
# COMPACT_ATOMS: atom_id res chain seq x y z
N MET A 1 11.35 27.75 7.27
CA MET A 1 10.86 28.56 6.13
C MET A 1 9.42 28.94 6.44
N SER A 2 9.04 30.20 6.25
CA SER A 2 7.70 30.70 6.55
C SER A 2 7.31 31.76 5.53
N GLY A 3 6.13 31.61 4.93
CA GLY A 3 5.58 32.50 3.89
C GLY A 3 5.92 32.07 2.45
N GLY A 4 4.93 32.19 1.55
CA GLY A 4 5.03 31.85 0.12
C GLY A 4 5.30 30.37 -0.18
N ASP A 5 5.24 30.00 -1.46
CA ASP A 5 5.73 28.69 -1.92
C ASP A 5 7.26 28.74 -2.06
N VAL A 6 7.95 27.67 -1.65
CA VAL A 6 9.41 27.52 -1.78
C VAL A 6 9.74 26.40 -2.75
N THR A 7 10.55 26.69 -3.77
CA THR A 7 10.95 25.71 -4.78
C THR A 7 12.43 25.40 -4.70
N PHE A 8 12.76 24.11 -4.66
CA PHE A 8 14.10 23.57 -4.72
C PHE A 8 14.32 22.76 -6.00
N GLY A 9 15.43 23.04 -6.67
CA GLY A 9 16.01 22.17 -7.69
C GLY A 9 16.94 21.14 -7.09
N ALA A 10 18.17 21.09 -7.59
CA ALA A 10 19.22 20.34 -6.91
C ALA A 10 19.51 20.98 -5.55
N LEU A 11 19.45 20.18 -4.49
CA LEU A 11 19.67 20.62 -3.12
C LEU A 11 20.55 19.61 -2.39
N THR A 12 21.54 20.10 -1.65
CA THR A 12 22.30 19.29 -0.70
C THR A 12 22.37 20.04 0.62
N THR A 13 22.02 19.38 1.72
CA THR A 13 22.06 19.97 3.06
C THR A 13 22.87 19.10 4.02
N ALA A 14 23.48 19.73 5.02
CA ALA A 14 24.17 19.01 6.10
C ALA A 14 23.19 18.50 7.19
N SER A 15 22.05 19.17 7.36
CA SER A 15 20.94 18.84 8.28
C SER A 15 19.61 18.90 7.52
N GLY A 16 18.51 18.49 8.16
CA GLY A 16 17.18 18.57 7.57
C GLY A 16 16.65 19.99 7.33
N LEU A 17 15.54 20.08 6.60
CA LEU A 17 14.81 21.32 6.34
C LEU A 17 13.67 21.48 7.34
N SER A 18 13.33 22.72 7.70
CA SER A 18 12.10 23.00 8.47
C SER A 18 11.25 24.01 7.72
N SER A 19 9.99 23.65 7.44
CA SER A 19 8.94 24.52 6.91
C SER A 19 7.70 24.36 7.77
N THR A 20 7.15 25.45 8.28
CA THR A 20 5.97 25.41 9.16
C THR A 20 4.69 25.83 8.46
N THR A 21 4.78 26.66 7.43
CA THR A 21 3.60 27.23 6.74
C THR A 21 3.77 27.39 5.24
N ALA A 22 4.97 27.15 4.71
CA ALA A 22 5.26 27.32 3.29
C ALA A 22 5.09 25.98 2.59
N ASN A 23 4.34 25.95 1.48
CA ASN A 23 4.35 24.80 0.60
C ASN A 23 5.75 24.63 0.03
N VAL A 24 6.21 23.38 -0.10
CA VAL A 24 7.55 23.08 -0.58
C VAL A 24 7.50 22.25 -1.86
N ILE A 25 8.18 22.72 -2.88
CA ILE A 25 8.25 22.09 -4.19
C ILE A 25 9.68 21.57 -4.39
N PHE A 26 9.84 20.29 -4.69
CA PHE A 26 11.08 19.72 -5.19
C PHE A 26 10.91 19.39 -6.67
N ASN A 27 11.79 19.90 -7.53
CA ASN A 27 11.80 19.61 -8.98
C ASN A 27 13.13 18.99 -9.47
N GLY A 28 13.89 18.40 -8.54
CA GLY A 28 15.19 17.79 -8.82
C GLY A 28 15.61 16.81 -7.74
N ILE A 29 16.94 16.64 -7.59
CA ILE A 29 17.51 15.76 -6.58
C ILE A 29 17.79 16.57 -5.30
N ALA A 30 17.18 16.16 -4.19
CA ALA A 30 17.46 16.65 -2.85
C ALA A 30 18.22 15.59 -2.04
N THR A 31 19.42 15.91 -1.58
CA THR A 31 20.21 15.09 -0.66
C THR A 31 20.22 15.75 0.72
N LEU A 32 19.49 15.17 1.66
CA LEU A 32 19.25 15.71 2.99
C LEU A 32 20.13 14.99 4.01
N GLY A 33 21.07 15.73 4.61
CA GLY A 33 21.93 15.21 5.68
C GLY A 33 21.15 14.94 6.97
N ALA A 34 21.60 13.96 7.75
CA ALA A 34 21.00 13.66 9.05
C ALA A 34 21.17 14.82 10.04
N GLY A 35 22.35 15.46 9.99
CA GLY A 35 22.73 16.63 10.77
C GLY A 35 22.24 16.62 12.22
N ASP A 36 21.77 17.79 12.66
CA ASP A 36 21.25 18.00 14.02
C ASP A 36 19.73 17.85 14.08
N THR A 37 19.04 18.03 12.94
CA THR A 37 17.57 18.05 12.84
C THR A 37 17.10 17.22 11.66
N GLY A 38 15.97 16.53 11.84
CA GLY A 38 15.23 15.93 10.73
C GLY A 38 14.64 16.98 9.79
N THR A 39 14.12 16.52 8.65
CA THR A 39 13.34 17.36 7.75
C THR A 39 11.87 17.31 8.14
N THR A 40 11.26 18.48 8.40
CA THR A 40 9.82 18.62 8.67
C THR A 40 9.24 19.68 7.74
N LEU A 41 8.29 19.27 6.89
CA LEU A 41 7.60 20.12 5.94
C LEU A 41 6.11 20.10 6.28
N ASP A 42 5.69 20.97 7.19
CA ASP A 42 4.38 20.95 7.86
C ASP A 42 3.25 21.57 7.00
N SER A 43 3.37 21.50 5.68
CA SER A 43 2.39 22.03 4.73
C SER A 43 2.41 21.18 3.46
N ASN A 44 1.67 21.56 2.42
CA ASN A 44 1.66 20.81 1.16
C ASN A 44 3.08 20.66 0.58
N VAL A 45 3.35 19.48 0.03
CA VAL A 45 4.62 19.19 -0.65
C VAL A 45 4.34 18.75 -2.07
N ILE A 46 5.05 19.31 -3.03
CA ILE A 46 4.98 18.91 -4.45
C ILE A 46 6.31 18.27 -4.83
N LEU A 47 6.23 17.02 -5.31
CA LEU A 47 7.35 16.22 -5.77
C LEU A 47 7.25 16.08 -7.30
N SER A 48 7.98 16.96 -8.00
CA SER A 48 7.94 17.12 -9.44
C SER A 48 9.10 16.36 -10.09
N GLY A 49 8.87 15.07 -10.39
CA GLY A 49 9.92 14.16 -10.87
C GLY A 49 11.12 14.08 -9.92
N ALA A 50 10.89 14.31 -8.63
CA ALA A 50 11.93 14.55 -7.65
C ALA A 50 12.52 13.25 -7.09
N THR A 51 13.80 13.29 -6.74
CA THR A 51 14.43 12.28 -5.87
C THR A 51 14.80 12.92 -4.54
N ILE A 52 14.20 12.47 -3.46
CA ILE A 52 14.59 12.87 -2.10
C ILE A 52 15.39 11.72 -1.49
N SER A 53 16.67 11.93 -1.26
CA SER A 53 17.56 11.02 -0.55
C SER A 53 17.89 11.60 0.83
N SER A 54 17.49 10.94 1.90
CA SER A 54 17.74 11.43 3.26
C SER A 54 18.53 10.43 4.09
N ALA A 55 19.52 10.95 4.83
CA ALA A 55 20.19 10.21 5.90
C ALA A 55 19.50 10.38 7.26
N GLY A 56 18.66 11.41 7.43
CA GLY A 56 17.86 11.67 8.63
C GLY A 56 16.35 11.46 8.39
N THR A 57 15.54 11.66 9.42
CA THR A 57 14.08 11.53 9.30
C THR A 57 13.50 12.61 8.38
N VAL A 58 12.42 12.28 7.67
CA VAL A 58 11.67 13.19 6.79
C VAL A 58 10.18 13.07 7.11
N ALA A 59 9.54 14.20 7.44
CA ALA A 59 8.09 14.32 7.54
C ALA A 59 7.57 15.21 6.39
N LEU A 60 6.61 14.68 5.63
CA LEU A 60 5.93 15.38 4.54
C LEU A 60 4.47 15.64 4.93
N GLY A 61 4.11 16.91 5.08
CA GLY A 61 2.90 17.35 5.76
C GLY A 61 2.97 17.12 7.28
N ASP A 62 2.01 17.67 8.01
CA ASP A 62 1.78 17.44 9.43
C ASP A 62 0.38 16.88 9.75
N THR A 63 -0.56 16.98 8.81
CA THR A 63 -1.94 16.52 8.96
C THR A 63 -2.45 15.83 7.69
N ALA A 64 -3.60 15.15 7.77
CA ALA A 64 -4.25 14.54 6.60
C ALA A 64 -4.84 15.56 5.61
N GLU A 65 -4.95 16.83 6.02
CA GLU A 65 -5.45 17.95 5.22
C GLU A 65 -4.40 18.46 4.24
N ASP A 66 -3.12 18.24 4.54
CA ASP A 66 -2.04 18.49 3.58
C ASP A 66 -2.11 17.54 2.40
N VAL A 67 -1.67 18.03 1.25
CA VAL A 67 -1.56 17.26 0.02
C VAL A 67 -0.10 17.07 -0.36
N ILE A 68 0.29 15.81 -0.53
CA ILE A 68 1.59 15.42 -1.07
C ILE A 68 1.38 15.07 -2.54
N THR A 69 1.67 16.05 -3.39
CA THR A 69 1.46 15.92 -4.83
C THR A 69 2.65 15.25 -5.49
N LEU A 70 2.42 14.15 -6.20
CA LEU A 70 3.39 13.62 -7.16
C LEU A 70 3.03 14.16 -8.53
N ASN A 71 3.96 14.82 -9.22
CA ASN A 71 3.74 15.26 -10.59
C ASN A 71 4.99 15.11 -11.47
N THR A 72 4.80 15.17 -12.79
CA THR A 72 5.85 15.28 -13.81
C THR A 72 6.97 14.23 -13.72
N GLY A 73 6.61 12.95 -13.82
CA GLY A 73 7.57 11.85 -13.97
C GLY A 73 7.72 10.99 -12.72
N LEU A 74 8.85 10.28 -12.62
CA LEU A 74 9.08 9.35 -11.52
C LEU A 74 9.50 10.10 -10.25
N VAL A 75 8.83 9.84 -9.13
CA VAL A 75 9.24 10.35 -7.82
C VAL A 75 9.92 9.24 -7.03
N THR A 76 11.03 9.55 -6.35
CA THR A 76 11.79 8.58 -5.55
C THR A 76 12.02 9.10 -4.13
N LEU A 77 11.70 8.27 -3.13
CA LEU A 77 12.11 8.48 -1.73
C LEU A 77 13.15 7.42 -1.37
N THR A 78 14.36 7.83 -0.97
CA THR A 78 15.50 6.93 -0.75
C THR A 78 16.40 7.35 0.40
N GLY A 79 17.47 6.61 0.65
CA GLY A 79 18.42 6.85 1.73
C GLY A 79 18.15 6.01 2.98
N ALA A 80 18.97 6.23 4.01
CA ALA A 80 18.91 5.47 5.26
C ALA A 80 17.89 6.02 6.27
N GLY A 81 17.44 7.27 6.07
CA GLY A 81 16.50 7.94 6.96
C GLY A 81 15.06 7.50 6.75
N ASP A 82 14.29 7.51 7.84
CA ASP A 82 12.86 7.17 7.81
C ASP A 82 12.02 8.29 7.20
N TYR A 83 10.96 7.94 6.49
CA TYR A 83 9.99 8.88 5.95
C TYR A 83 8.63 8.64 6.57
N THR A 84 7.98 9.74 6.97
CA THR A 84 6.58 9.77 7.36
C THR A 84 5.85 10.70 6.40
N VAL A 85 4.84 10.17 5.72
CA VAL A 85 3.95 10.91 4.82
C VAL A 85 2.64 11.13 5.59
N ASN A 86 2.48 12.31 6.17
CA ASN A 86 1.31 12.67 6.96
C ASN A 86 0.17 13.17 6.08
N GLY A 87 0.49 13.92 5.02
CA GLY A 87 -0.49 14.42 4.06
C GLY A 87 -1.09 13.33 3.17
N THR A 88 -2.28 13.62 2.64
CA THR A 88 -2.91 12.81 1.60
C THR A 88 -2.05 12.84 0.34
N MET A 89 -1.60 11.68 -0.11
CA MET A 89 -0.80 11.57 -1.34
C MET A 89 -1.69 11.48 -2.57
N ALA A 90 -1.44 12.33 -3.55
CA ALA A 90 -2.19 12.38 -4.80
C ALA A 90 -1.26 12.58 -6.00
N GLY A 91 -1.50 11.83 -7.07
CA GLY A 91 -0.79 12.02 -8.32
C GLY A 91 -1.13 10.96 -9.37
N THR A 92 -0.74 11.22 -10.60
CA THR A 92 -0.78 10.27 -11.72
C THR A 92 0.54 9.54 -11.92
N GLU A 93 1.44 9.67 -10.96
CA GLU A 93 2.83 9.27 -11.05
C GLU A 93 3.06 7.99 -10.24
N ARG A 94 4.15 7.30 -10.57
CA ARG A 94 4.64 6.20 -9.77
C ARG A 94 5.56 6.73 -8.68
N LEU A 95 5.48 6.12 -7.50
CA LEU A 95 6.41 6.37 -6.40
C LEU A 95 7.40 5.21 -6.27
N ASN A 96 8.69 5.51 -6.43
CA ASN A 96 9.77 4.62 -6.06
C ASN A 96 10.11 4.77 -4.57
N LEU A 97 10.15 3.63 -3.90
CA LEU A 97 10.47 3.49 -2.48
C LEU A 97 11.75 2.69 -2.37
N GLU A 98 12.83 3.40 -2.06
CA GLU A 98 14.17 2.85 -2.02
C GLU A 98 14.86 3.20 -0.70
N GLY A 99 16.08 2.69 -0.52
CA GLY A 99 16.90 2.93 0.66
C GLY A 99 16.43 2.15 1.90
N ALA A 100 17.32 2.03 2.88
CA ALA A 100 17.11 1.20 4.06
C ALA A 100 16.09 1.78 5.06
N GLY A 101 15.84 3.09 5.01
CA GLY A 101 14.90 3.75 5.92
C GLY A 101 13.45 3.34 5.66
N THR A 102 12.69 3.21 6.74
CA THR A 102 11.26 2.87 6.68
C THR A 102 10.46 3.98 6.02
N LYS A 103 9.31 3.63 5.42
CA LYS A 103 8.40 4.58 4.79
C LYS A 103 7.00 4.34 5.33
N THR A 104 6.45 5.32 6.03
CA THR A 104 5.12 5.22 6.65
C THR A 104 4.18 6.22 6.00
N PHE A 105 3.08 5.71 5.44
CA PHE A 105 1.98 6.51 4.92
C PHE A 105 0.86 6.54 5.96
N VAL A 106 0.70 7.69 6.59
CA VAL A 106 -0.28 7.91 7.66
C VAL A 106 -1.66 8.26 7.09
N SER A 107 -1.69 8.85 5.89
CA SER A 107 -2.91 9.26 5.19
C SER A 107 -3.11 8.48 3.90
N THR A 108 -4.25 8.71 3.25
CA THR A 108 -4.62 8.01 2.01
C THR A 108 -3.59 8.28 0.91
N ALA A 109 -3.38 7.28 0.04
CA ALA A 109 -2.47 7.40 -1.09
C ALA A 109 -3.15 6.99 -2.39
N ASN A 110 -3.24 7.93 -3.34
CA ASN A 110 -3.87 7.76 -4.63
C ASN A 110 -2.84 8.07 -5.73
N VAL A 111 -2.26 7.01 -6.31
CA VAL A 111 -1.12 7.12 -7.23
C VAL A 111 -1.25 6.12 -8.38
N THR A 112 -0.38 6.20 -9.39
CA THR A 112 -0.35 5.18 -10.44
C THR A 112 0.15 3.84 -9.91
N GLY A 113 1.10 3.85 -8.98
CA GLY A 113 1.55 2.65 -8.29
C GLY A 113 2.83 2.89 -7.52
N PHE A 114 3.25 1.87 -6.78
CA PHE A 114 4.48 1.87 -6.01
C PHE A 114 5.51 0.92 -6.62
N THR A 115 6.78 1.27 -6.54
CA THR A 115 7.89 0.33 -6.75
C THR A 115 8.80 0.40 -5.54
N GLN A 116 8.75 -0.64 -4.71
CA GLN A 116 9.62 -0.81 -3.55
C GLN A 116 10.75 -1.77 -3.91
N ASN A 117 12.00 -1.32 -3.77
CA ASN A 117 13.17 -2.18 -4.01
C ASN A 117 13.23 -3.30 -2.95
N ALA A 118 13.65 -4.51 -3.34
CA ALA A 118 13.74 -5.66 -2.44
C ALA A 118 14.69 -5.49 -1.24
N LEU A 119 15.64 -4.54 -1.33
CA LEU A 119 16.56 -4.20 -0.25
C LEU A 119 16.15 -2.94 0.52
N SER A 120 14.97 -2.38 0.22
CA SER A 120 14.48 -1.20 0.93
C SER A 120 13.93 -1.52 2.32
N GLY A 121 13.79 -0.46 3.12
CA GLY A 121 13.11 -0.54 4.41
C GLY A 121 11.65 -0.95 4.29
N THR A 122 11.06 -1.26 5.45
CA THR A 122 9.63 -1.61 5.53
C THR A 122 8.78 -0.44 5.08
N VAL A 123 7.75 -0.74 4.27
CA VAL A 123 6.70 0.21 3.89
C VAL A 123 5.45 -0.10 4.69
N THR A 124 4.90 0.90 5.37
CA THR A 124 3.68 0.79 6.16
C THR A 124 2.61 1.70 5.58
N PHE A 125 1.43 1.15 5.32
CA PHE A 125 0.24 1.90 4.95
C PHE A 125 -0.78 1.80 6.08
N GLN A 126 -1.11 2.95 6.69
CA GLN A 126 -2.08 3.03 7.80
C GLN A 126 -3.48 3.46 7.33
N GLN A 127 -3.59 3.92 6.09
CA GLN A 127 -4.85 4.36 5.48
C GLN A 127 -4.98 3.80 4.07
N ASN A 128 -6.15 4.02 3.49
CA ASN A 128 -6.51 3.43 2.20
C ASN A 128 -5.55 3.84 1.08
N VAL A 129 -5.23 2.86 0.25
CA VAL A 129 -4.39 3.02 -0.92
C VAL A 129 -5.20 2.70 -2.16
N THR A 130 -5.18 3.57 -3.14
CA THR A 130 -5.73 3.31 -4.48
C THR A 130 -4.64 3.44 -5.52
N THR A 131 -4.46 2.40 -6.33
CA THR A 131 -3.55 2.45 -7.48
C THR A 131 -4.29 2.26 -8.79
N THR A 132 -3.99 3.08 -9.80
CA THR A 132 -4.57 2.93 -11.15
C THR A 132 -3.76 1.97 -12.03
N GLY A 133 -2.48 1.78 -11.73
CA GLY A 133 -1.59 0.77 -12.32
C GLY A 133 -1.17 -0.31 -11.32
N VAL A 134 -0.26 -1.18 -11.75
CA VAL A 134 0.33 -2.24 -10.92
C VAL A 134 1.40 -1.67 -9.98
N SER A 135 1.48 -2.24 -8.77
CA SER A 135 2.53 -1.94 -7.79
C SER A 135 3.46 -3.15 -7.59
N PHE A 136 4.74 -2.88 -7.36
CA PHE A 136 5.76 -3.87 -7.06
C PHE A 136 6.33 -3.60 -5.67
N LEU A 137 5.80 -4.28 -4.65
CA LEU A 137 6.23 -4.14 -3.27
C LEU A 137 7.27 -5.22 -2.94
N GLY A 138 8.52 -4.95 -3.33
CA GLY A 138 9.60 -5.93 -3.35
C GLY A 138 10.20 -6.30 -2.00
N ALA A 139 9.93 -5.55 -0.94
CA ALA A 139 10.41 -5.81 0.43
C ALA A 139 9.22 -5.96 1.40
N SER A 140 9.47 -5.85 2.70
CA SER A 140 8.42 -5.96 3.72
C SER A 140 7.39 -4.85 3.59
N THR A 141 6.12 -5.24 3.58
CA THR A 141 4.96 -4.33 3.58
C THR A 141 4.10 -4.61 4.81
N VAL A 142 3.65 -3.55 5.47
CA VAL A 142 2.66 -3.59 6.54
C VAL A 142 1.38 -2.94 6.04
N LEU A 143 0.26 -3.67 6.16
CA LEU A 143 -1.08 -3.17 5.91
C LEU A 143 -1.77 -3.04 7.28
N ASP A 144 -2.02 -1.82 7.69
CA ASP A 144 -2.47 -1.51 9.05
C ASP A 144 -3.90 -0.99 9.03
N GLY A 145 -4.88 -1.91 9.10
CA GLY A 145 -6.30 -1.54 9.20
C GLY A 145 -6.88 -0.81 7.99
N MET A 146 -6.48 -1.19 6.78
CA MET A 146 -6.72 -0.42 5.56
C MET A 146 -7.25 -1.25 4.38
N THR A 147 -7.79 -0.56 3.36
CA THR A 147 -8.13 -1.14 2.05
C THR A 147 -7.09 -0.76 1.01
N PHE A 148 -6.45 -1.76 0.41
CA PHE A 148 -5.56 -1.57 -0.74
C PHE A 148 -6.36 -1.93 -1.99
N THR A 149 -6.68 -0.94 -2.82
CA THR A 149 -7.44 -1.10 -4.07
C THR A 149 -6.51 -0.97 -5.27
N ALA A 150 -6.25 -2.08 -5.96
CA ALA A 150 -5.48 -2.09 -7.19
C ALA A 150 -6.43 -2.17 -8.39
N ASN A 151 -6.40 -1.15 -9.24
CA ASN A 151 -7.20 -1.07 -10.45
C ASN A 151 -6.37 -1.28 -11.72
N GLY A 152 -5.08 -1.62 -11.59
CA GLY A 152 -4.22 -1.99 -12.72
C GLY A 152 -4.73 -3.28 -13.37
N VAL A 153 -5.34 -3.14 -14.56
CA VAL A 153 -6.12 -4.23 -15.18
C VAL A 153 -5.25 -5.27 -15.89
N GLY A 154 -5.43 -6.54 -15.50
CA GLY A 154 -5.62 -7.76 -16.33
C GLY A 154 -4.64 -8.19 -17.43
N VAL A 155 -3.93 -7.28 -18.11
CA VAL A 155 -3.05 -7.59 -19.26
C VAL A 155 -1.59 -7.15 -19.01
N LEU A 156 -1.35 -6.26 -18.05
CA LEU A 156 -0.02 -5.65 -17.78
C LEU A 156 0.69 -6.21 -16.54
N GLY A 157 0.17 -7.26 -15.91
CA GLY A 157 0.74 -7.91 -14.72
C GLY A 157 -0.15 -7.82 -13.49
N ALA A 158 0.38 -8.25 -12.35
CA ALA A 158 -0.30 -8.20 -11.04
C ALA A 158 0.44 -7.23 -10.11
N THR A 159 -0.28 -6.64 -9.16
CA THR A 159 0.36 -6.02 -8.00
C THR A 159 1.04 -7.10 -7.18
N THR A 160 2.36 -6.99 -6.95
CA THR A 160 3.13 -7.99 -6.22
C THR A 160 3.55 -7.51 -4.84
N MET A 161 3.60 -8.41 -3.87
CA MET A 161 4.09 -8.15 -2.50
C MET A 161 4.99 -9.30 -2.04
N ASN A 162 6.22 -9.01 -1.64
CA ASN A 162 7.20 -10.04 -1.24
C ASN A 162 7.22 -10.39 0.25
N GLY A 163 6.39 -9.72 1.05
CA GLY A 163 6.15 -10.05 2.46
C GLY A 163 5.11 -9.10 3.02
N VAL A 164 4.07 -9.63 3.65
CA VAL A 164 2.94 -8.83 4.14
C VAL A 164 2.68 -9.12 5.60
N THR A 165 2.70 -8.08 6.42
CA THR A 165 2.18 -8.12 7.78
C THR A 165 0.86 -7.36 7.84
N LEU A 166 -0.20 -8.01 8.28
CA LEU A 166 -1.43 -7.37 8.71
C LEU A 166 -1.20 -6.95 10.18
N SER A 167 -1.43 -5.69 10.52
CA SER A 167 -1.03 -5.13 11.82
C SER A 167 -2.22 -4.84 12.73
N SER A 168 -3.16 -4.03 12.28
CA SER A 168 -4.39 -3.69 13.00
C SER A 168 -5.62 -3.77 12.10
N GLY A 169 -6.79 -3.57 12.70
CA GLY A 169 -8.06 -3.41 12.00
C GLY A 169 -8.42 -4.54 11.03
N LEU A 170 -9.38 -4.24 10.15
CA LEU A 170 -9.70 -5.07 8.99
C LEU A 170 -8.75 -4.68 7.86
N VAL A 171 -8.17 -5.66 7.16
CA VAL A 171 -7.41 -5.40 5.93
C VAL A 171 -8.18 -5.95 4.74
N THR A 172 -8.28 -5.14 3.68
CA THR A 172 -8.97 -5.53 2.44
C THR A 172 -8.05 -5.39 1.24
N LEU A 173 -7.96 -6.43 0.41
CA LEU A 173 -7.41 -6.34 -0.95
C LEU A 173 -8.57 -6.25 -1.95
N ALA A 174 -8.72 -5.10 -2.58
CA ALA A 174 -9.88 -4.75 -3.41
C ALA A 174 -9.47 -4.37 -4.85
N GLY A 175 -10.45 -4.05 -5.68
CA GLY A 175 -10.24 -3.61 -7.06
C GLY A 175 -10.17 -4.75 -8.07
N SER A 176 -10.31 -4.36 -9.33
CA SER A 176 -10.34 -5.28 -10.49
C SER A 176 -8.95 -5.81 -10.87
N GLY A 177 -7.88 -5.26 -10.31
CA GLY A 177 -6.50 -5.69 -10.55
C GLY A 177 -6.16 -6.99 -9.82
N ASN A 178 -5.24 -7.74 -10.43
CA ASN A 178 -4.72 -8.97 -9.85
C ASN A 178 -3.68 -8.67 -8.75
N TYR A 179 -3.63 -9.54 -7.76
CA TYR A 179 -2.63 -9.52 -6.69
C TYR A 179 -1.84 -10.82 -6.66
N THR A 180 -0.54 -10.71 -6.41
CA THR A 180 0.31 -11.85 -6.07
C THR A 180 1.14 -11.53 -4.83
N VAL A 181 0.82 -12.17 -3.72
CA VAL A 181 1.64 -12.15 -2.51
C VAL A 181 2.63 -13.29 -2.60
N ASN A 182 3.87 -12.97 -2.95
CA ASN A 182 4.95 -13.93 -3.18
C ASN A 182 5.52 -14.48 -1.86
N GLY A 183 5.66 -13.63 -0.85
CA GLY A 183 6.22 -14.00 0.44
C GLY A 183 5.18 -14.38 1.48
N ALA A 184 5.65 -14.62 2.70
CA ALA A 184 4.77 -14.95 3.81
C ALA A 184 3.80 -13.80 4.10
N MET A 185 2.56 -14.16 4.42
CA MET A 185 1.56 -13.26 4.96
C MET A 185 1.33 -13.62 6.43
N THR A 186 1.46 -12.66 7.33
CA THR A 186 1.31 -12.86 8.77
C THR A 186 0.38 -11.80 9.37
N GLY A 187 -0.29 -12.15 10.47
CA GLY A 187 -1.11 -11.20 11.22
C GLY A 187 -2.11 -11.90 12.13
N SER A 188 -2.79 -11.13 12.97
CA SER A 188 -3.93 -11.61 13.76
C SER A 188 -5.27 -11.08 13.23
N GLN A 189 -5.26 -10.58 11.99
CA GLN A 189 -6.39 -9.91 11.35
C GLN A 189 -7.07 -10.85 10.37
N VAL A 190 -8.34 -10.55 10.09
CA VAL A 190 -9.05 -11.12 8.95
C VAL A 190 -8.63 -10.36 7.70
N LEU A 191 -8.29 -11.09 6.64
CA LEU A 191 -8.09 -10.52 5.32
C LEU A 191 -9.37 -10.62 4.52
N THR A 192 -9.90 -9.48 4.08
CA THR A 192 -11.01 -9.43 3.13
C THR A 192 -10.47 -9.37 1.71
N LEU A 193 -11.00 -10.23 0.84
CA LEU A 193 -10.75 -10.23 -0.59
C LEU A 193 -12.02 -9.72 -1.26
N ASN A 194 -11.93 -8.55 -1.89
CA ASN A 194 -13.06 -7.91 -2.55
C ASN A 194 -12.81 -7.77 -4.06
N ASP A 195 -13.90 -7.71 -4.81
CA ASP A 195 -13.95 -7.46 -6.25
C ASP A 195 -13.37 -8.57 -7.15
N ALA A 196 -13.31 -8.28 -8.46
CA ALA A 196 -13.13 -9.28 -9.52
C ALA A 196 -11.68 -9.73 -9.80
N GLY A 197 -10.65 -9.03 -9.28
CA GLY A 197 -9.26 -9.38 -9.59
C GLY A 197 -8.80 -10.66 -8.88
N THR A 198 -8.03 -11.51 -9.58
CA THR A 198 -7.46 -12.74 -9.00
C THR A 198 -6.47 -12.41 -7.89
N LYS A 199 -6.59 -13.07 -6.74
CA LYS A 199 -5.72 -12.90 -5.57
C LYS A 199 -4.93 -14.19 -5.33
N THR A 200 -3.63 -14.15 -5.57
CA THR A 200 -2.74 -15.32 -5.42
C THR A 200 -1.83 -15.16 -4.22
N PHE A 201 -1.78 -16.18 -3.35
CA PHE A 201 -0.90 -16.28 -2.21
C PHE A 201 0.07 -17.44 -2.44
N ALA A 202 1.30 -17.11 -2.85
CA ALA A 202 2.28 -18.10 -3.30
C ALA A 202 3.04 -18.80 -2.15
N SER A 203 3.07 -18.17 -0.97
CA SER A 203 3.77 -18.69 0.21
C SER A 203 2.82 -18.88 1.40
N THR A 204 3.38 -19.09 2.59
CA THR A 204 2.61 -19.38 3.81
C THR A 204 1.75 -18.18 4.19
N ALA A 205 0.46 -18.41 4.41
CA ALA A 205 -0.45 -17.44 5.01
C ALA A 205 -0.79 -17.88 6.44
N ASN A 206 -0.41 -17.07 7.43
CA ASN A 206 -0.65 -17.30 8.85
C ASN A 206 -1.41 -16.09 9.43
N ILE A 207 -2.73 -16.09 9.26
CA ILE A 207 -3.62 -14.98 9.62
C ILE A 207 -4.83 -15.46 10.43
N ALA A 208 -5.66 -14.55 10.93
CA ALA A 208 -6.84 -14.94 11.72
C ALA A 208 -7.99 -15.47 10.86
N GLY A 209 -8.11 -15.07 9.60
CA GLY A 209 -9.15 -15.58 8.70
C GLY A 209 -9.13 -14.92 7.33
N PHE A 210 -9.90 -15.51 6.42
CA PHE A 210 -10.19 -14.91 5.12
C PHE A 210 -11.71 -14.72 4.99
N ALA A 211 -12.11 -13.60 4.39
CA ALA A 211 -13.46 -13.36 3.94
C ALA A 211 -13.40 -12.97 2.45
N GLN A 212 -14.15 -13.65 1.59
CA GLN A 212 -14.29 -13.26 0.20
C GLN A 212 -15.68 -12.67 0.02
N VAL A 213 -15.75 -11.41 -0.37
CA VAL A 213 -17.02 -10.67 -0.55
C VAL A 213 -17.28 -10.53 -2.05
N ASP A 214 -18.39 -11.11 -2.52
CA ASP A 214 -19.04 -10.89 -3.82
C ASP A 214 -18.12 -10.60 -5.03
N GLY A 215 -17.08 -11.41 -5.19
CA GLY A 215 -16.12 -11.26 -6.29
C GLY A 215 -16.20 -12.43 -7.26
N THR A 216 -16.33 -12.14 -8.56
CA THR A 216 -15.99 -13.10 -9.63
C THR A 216 -14.50 -13.46 -9.64
N GLY A 217 -13.68 -12.77 -8.85
CA GLY A 217 -12.25 -13.01 -8.71
C GLY A 217 -11.96 -14.30 -7.95
N MET A 218 -10.93 -15.01 -8.39
CA MET A 218 -10.47 -16.24 -7.72
C MET A 218 -9.42 -15.93 -6.65
N ALA A 219 -9.58 -16.51 -5.47
CA ALA A 219 -8.49 -16.61 -4.48
C ALA A 219 -7.75 -17.94 -4.65
N THR A 220 -6.43 -17.88 -4.85
CA THR A 220 -5.57 -19.06 -5.03
C THR A 220 -4.51 -19.10 -3.94
N PHE A 221 -4.45 -20.20 -3.20
CA PHE A 221 -3.42 -20.45 -2.18
C PHE A 221 -2.51 -21.58 -2.66
N GLN A 222 -1.21 -21.31 -2.81
CA GLN A 222 -0.22 -22.28 -3.26
C GLN A 222 0.69 -22.77 -2.13
N GLY A 223 0.84 -21.95 -1.08
CA GLY A 223 1.58 -22.30 0.14
C GLY A 223 0.68 -22.84 1.26
N ASN A 224 1.29 -23.09 2.43
CA ASN A 224 0.56 -23.52 3.62
C ASN A 224 -0.37 -22.41 4.13
N VAL A 225 -1.60 -22.76 4.47
CA VAL A 225 -2.56 -21.83 5.07
C VAL A 225 -2.84 -22.24 6.51
N THR A 226 -2.52 -21.35 7.45
CA THR A 226 -2.87 -21.46 8.86
C THR A 226 -3.86 -20.35 9.20
N ILE A 227 -5.09 -20.73 9.54
CA ILE A 227 -6.15 -19.83 9.97
C ILE A 227 -6.36 -20.04 11.46
N ARG A 228 -6.24 -18.96 12.25
CA ARG A 228 -6.32 -19.02 13.73
C ARG A 228 -7.69 -18.60 14.30
N GLY A 229 -8.63 -18.18 13.45
CA GLY A 229 -9.95 -17.65 13.81
C GLY A 229 -11.08 -18.15 12.90
N VAL A 230 -12.20 -17.41 12.85
CA VAL A 230 -13.42 -17.83 12.12
C VAL A 230 -13.21 -17.72 10.61
N HIS A 231 -13.52 -18.80 9.90
CA HIS A 231 -13.58 -18.85 8.44
C HIS A 231 -15.04 -18.61 7.99
N LEU A 232 -15.31 -17.49 7.33
CA LEU A 232 -16.62 -17.21 6.74
C LEU A 232 -16.52 -17.35 5.22
N GLN A 233 -16.73 -18.58 4.73
CA GLN A 233 -17.01 -18.78 3.31
C GLN A 233 -18.49 -18.58 3.08
N GLN A 234 -18.86 -17.46 2.45
CA GLN A 234 -20.19 -17.30 1.89
C GLN A 234 -20.19 -18.07 0.56
N PHE A 235 -20.56 -19.34 0.62
CA PHE A 235 -20.93 -20.05 -0.59
C PHE A 235 -22.19 -19.36 -1.11
N GLY A 236 -22.11 -18.70 -2.26
CA GLY A 236 -23.31 -18.22 -2.96
C GLY A 236 -24.28 -19.38 -3.05
N ASP A 237 -25.54 -19.13 -2.70
CA ASP A 237 -26.57 -20.14 -2.49
C ASP A 237 -26.46 -21.27 -3.52
N LEU A 238 -26.13 -22.47 -3.04
CA LEU A 238 -26.56 -23.68 -3.74
C LEU A 238 -28.08 -23.64 -3.64
N GLU A 239 -28.76 -23.15 -4.68
CA GLU A 239 -30.18 -23.42 -4.87
C GLU A 239 -30.35 -24.94 -4.74
N ARG A 240 -30.86 -25.37 -3.57
CA ARG A 240 -31.42 -26.71 -3.41
C ARG A 240 -32.73 -26.73 -4.18
N ASP A 241 -32.63 -26.78 -5.49
CA ASP A 241 -33.76 -27.15 -6.33
C ASP A 241 -33.87 -28.68 -6.32
N ASP A 242 -34.69 -29.15 -5.38
CA ASP A 242 -35.63 -30.27 -5.51
C ASP A 242 -35.36 -31.31 -6.61
N VAL A 243 -34.95 -32.53 -6.25
CA VAL A 243 -35.66 -33.80 -6.56
C VAL A 243 -35.12 -34.92 -5.64
N PHE A 244 -35.63 -35.03 -4.41
CA PHE A 244 -35.72 -36.34 -3.73
C PHE A 244 -37.19 -36.79 -3.79
N GLY A 245 -37.62 -37.24 -4.96
CA GLY A 245 -38.90 -37.92 -5.13
C GLY A 245 -38.86 -39.32 -4.51
N TRP A 246 -39.08 -39.42 -3.20
CA TRP A 246 -39.39 -40.71 -2.57
C TRP A 246 -40.92 -40.86 -2.50
N ARG A 247 -41.50 -41.67 -3.39
CA ARG A 247 -42.89 -42.15 -3.29
C ARG A 247 -42.87 -43.54 -2.64
N PRO A 248 -43.38 -43.73 -1.42
CA PRO A 248 -43.65 -45.06 -0.90
C PRO A 248 -45.00 -45.52 -1.46
N HIS A 249 -45.01 -46.51 -2.36
CA HIS A 249 -46.23 -47.25 -2.65
C HIS A 249 -46.32 -48.46 -1.73
N HIS A 250 -47.39 -48.47 -0.93
CA HIS A 250 -47.82 -49.57 -0.08
C HIS A 250 -47.96 -50.87 -0.87
N LEU A 251 -47.38 -51.94 -0.33
CA LEU A 251 -47.73 -53.32 -0.67
C LEU A 251 -49.15 -53.57 -0.17
N GLY A 252 -50.03 -53.93 -1.10
CA GLY A 252 -51.29 -54.63 -0.86
C GLY A 252 -51.25 -55.96 -1.58
#